data_AF-A0A944DL43-F1
#
_entry.id   AF-A0A944DL43-F1
#
_cell.length_a   1.000
_cell.length_b   1.000
_cell.length_c   1.000
_cell.angle_alpha   90.00
_cell.angle_beta   90.00
_cell.angle_gamma   90.00
#
_symmetry.space_group_name_H-M   'P 1'
#
loop_
_entity.id
_entity.type
_entity.pdbx_description
1 polymer ?
#
loop_
_entity_poly.entity_id
_entity_poly.type
_entity_poly.pdbx_seq_one_letter_code
_entity_poly.pdbx_strand_id
1 'polypeptide(L)' 'MSELKCGCPDCQCDVDPQQVFNHDGEAFCSQACAERHPNGEPCPAADCHCERSGKIGGPDVNGN' A
#
# COMPACT_ATOMS: atom_id res chain seq x y z
N MET A 1 13.73 -13.23 -10.04
CA MET A 1 13.99 -12.01 -9.23
C MET A 1 12.86 -11.96 -8.23
N SER A 2 13.13 -11.74 -6.94
CA SER A 2 12.10 -11.80 -5.91
C SER A 2 11.31 -10.51 -5.91
N GLU A 3 10.19 -10.51 -6.64
CA GLU A 3 9.18 -9.46 -6.64
C GLU A 3 8.44 -9.52 -5.29
N LEU A 4 8.86 -8.71 -4.32
CA LEU A 4 8.17 -8.61 -3.03
C LEU A 4 6.94 -7.71 -3.24
N LYS A 5 5.76 -8.17 -2.85
CA LYS A 5 4.57 -7.34 -2.94
C LYS A 5 4.39 -6.50 -1.69
N CYS A 6 3.88 -5.28 -1.88
CA CYS A 6 3.47 -4.44 -0.77
C CYS A 6 2.33 -5.14 0.00
N GLY A 7 2.40 -5.14 1.33
CA GLY A 7 1.35 -5.69 2.21
C GLY A 7 0.05 -4.86 2.21
N CYS A 8 0.03 -3.73 1.50
CA CYS A 8 -1.17 -2.92 1.38
C CYS A 8 -2.09 -3.56 0.31
N PRO A 9 -3.35 -3.90 0.64
CA PRO A 9 -4.25 -4.64 -0.27
C PRO A 9 -4.63 -3.85 -1.53
N ASP A 10 -4.57 -2.52 -1.45
CA ASP A 10 -4.84 -1.60 -2.56
C ASP A 10 -3.57 -1.07 -3.23
N CYS A 11 -2.40 -1.56 -2.81
CA CYS A 11 -1.14 -1.22 -3.42
C CYS A 11 -0.66 -2.38 -4.29
N GLN A 12 -0.64 -2.18 -5.60
CA GLN A 12 -0.07 -3.15 -6.55
C GLN A 12 1.43 -2.97 -6.76
N CYS A 13 2.09 -2.11 -6.00
CA CYS A 13 3.50 -1.81 -6.20
C CYS A 13 4.39 -3.02 -5.92
N ASP A 14 5.33 -3.24 -6.82
CA ASP A 14 6.43 -4.15 -6.60
C ASP A 14 7.45 -3.48 -5.67
N VAL A 15 7.82 -4.20 -4.62
CA VAL A 15 8.72 -3.76 -3.57
C VAL A 15 10.07 -4.39 -3.83
N ASP A 16 11.06 -3.54 -3.99
CA ASP A 16 12.42 -4.01 -4.11
C ASP A 16 12.91 -4.53 -2.74
N PRO A 17 13.43 -5.77 -2.64
CA PRO A 17 13.93 -6.32 -1.37
C PRO A 17 15.10 -5.54 -0.76
N GLN A 18 15.81 -4.72 -1.54
CA GLN A 18 16.88 -3.85 -1.04
C GLN A 18 16.35 -2.50 -0.52
N GLN A 19 15.14 -2.09 -0.92
CA GLN A 19 14.49 -0.84 -0.51
C GLN A 19 13.16 -1.04 0.24
N VAL A 20 12.82 -2.29 0.58
CA VAL A 20 11.60 -2.66 1.30
C VAL A 20 11.56 -2.04 2.69
N PHE A 21 10.39 -1.53 3.06
CA PHE A 21 10.09 -1.13 4.42
C PHE A 21 9.40 -2.29 5.14
N ASN A 22 10.10 -2.93 6.08
CA ASN A 22 9.48 -3.95 6.92
C ASN A 22 8.81 -3.32 8.15
N HIS A 23 7.52 -3.56 8.33
CA HIS A 23 6.75 -3.08 9.48
C HIS A 23 5.80 -4.18 9.95
N ASP A 24 5.76 -4.45 11.24
CA ASP A 24 4.93 -5.52 11.84
C ASP A 24 5.16 -6.93 11.26
N GLY A 25 6.29 -7.17 10.59
CA GLY A 25 6.58 -8.43 9.90
C GLY A 25 6.06 -8.51 8.45
N GLU A 26 5.42 -7.45 7.96
CA GLU A 26 5.01 -7.29 6.57
C GLU A 26 5.99 -6.40 5.79
N ALA A 27 5.98 -6.52 4.47
CA ALA A 27 6.83 -5.78 3.55
C ALA A 27 6.03 -4.67 2.86
N PHE A 28 6.51 -3.43 2.89
CA PHE A 28 5.83 -2.29 2.30
C PHE A 28 6.76 -1.56 1.33
N CYS A 29 6.18 -0.95 0.29
CA CYS A 29 6.93 -0.12 -0.65
C CYS A 29 7.40 1.21 -0.03
N SER A 30 6.80 1.63 1.09
CA SER A 30 7.13 2.87 1.79
C SER A 30 6.53 2.90 3.19
N GLN A 31 7.07 3.79 4.03
CA GLN A 31 6.55 4.06 5.37
C GLN A 31 5.07 4.45 5.35
N ALA A 32 4.61 5.22 4.36
CA ALA A 32 3.20 5.58 4.24
C ALA A 32 2.29 4.35 4.16
N CYS A 33 2.68 3.30 3.43
CA CYS A 33 1.90 2.06 3.37
C CYS A 33 2.00 1.25 4.66
N ALA A 34 3.17 1.23 5.30
CA ALA A 34 3.38 0.58 6.60
C ALA A 34 2.48 1.18 7.70
N GLU A 35 2.34 2.52 7.71
CA GLU A 35 1.48 3.24 8.65
C GLU A 35 0.01 3.34 8.17
N ARG A 36 -0.32 2.69 7.04
CA ARG A 36 -1.65 2.66 6.44
C ARG A 36 -2.21 4.06 6.12
N HIS A 37 -1.35 4.91 5.57
CA HIS A 37 -1.67 6.26 5.09
C HIS A 37 -2.28 7.15 6.18
N PRO A 38 -1.56 7.43 7.29
CA PRO A 38 -2.12 8.13 8.46
C PRO A 38 -2.60 9.55 8.14
N ASN A 39 -1.91 10.25 7.26
CA ASN A 39 -2.30 11.57 6.74
C ASN A 39 -2.99 11.50 5.36
N GLY A 40 -3.23 10.29 4.84
CA GLY A 40 -3.65 10.09 3.45
C GLY A 40 -2.56 10.40 2.43
N GLU A 41 -1.28 10.27 2.81
CA GLU A 41 -0.15 10.44 1.88
C GLU A 41 -0.02 9.23 0.96
N PRO A 42 0.15 9.40 -0.36
CA PRO A 42 0.35 8.27 -1.27
C PRO A 42 1.69 7.58 -1.06
N CYS A 43 1.81 6.38 -1.60
CA CYS A 43 3.10 5.72 -1.70
C CYS A 43 3.98 6.42 -2.76
N PRO A 44 5.29 6.16 -2.83
CA PRO A 44 6.21 6.82 -3.75
C PRO A 44 5.92 6.52 -5.24
N ALA A 45 5.06 5.54 -5.53
CA ALA A 45 4.61 5.29 -6.90
C ALA A 45 3.55 6.32 -7.30
N ALA A 46 3.90 7.19 -8.24
CA ALA A 46 3.02 8.26 -8.72
C ALA A 46 1.74 7.74 -9.41
N ASP A 47 1.76 6.51 -9.93
CA ASP A 47 0.60 5.85 -10.56
C ASP A 47 -0.25 5.06 -9.55
N CYS A 48 0.19 4.99 -8.28
CA CYS A 48 -0.49 4.24 -7.25
C CYS A 48 -1.25 5.18 -6.29
N HIS A 49 -2.56 4.99 -6.22
CA HIS A 49 -3.46 5.79 -5.39
C HIS A 49 -3.99 5.02 -4.17
N CYS A 50 -3.14 4.19 -3.56
CA CYS A 50 -3.49 3.38 -2.37
C CYS A 50 -3.83 4.24 -1.12
N GLU A 51 -3.52 5.53 -1.15
CA GLU A 51 -3.98 6.55 -0.19
C GLU A 51 -5.51 6.60 -0.01
N ARG A 52 -6.26 6.22 -1.05
CA ARG A 52 -7.73 6.10 -1.02
C ARG A 52 -8.18 5.03 -0.04
N SER A 53 -7.32 4.04 0.20
CA SER A 53 -7.70 2.76 0.78
C SER A 53 -7.37 2.65 2.26
N GLY A 54 -6.58 3.59 2.80
CA GLY A 54 -6.60 3.88 4.24
C GLY A 54 -7.98 4.34 4.74
N LYS A 55 -8.88 4.72 3.82
CA LYS A 55 -10.21 5.29 4.10
C LYS A 55 -11.34 4.29 3.83
N ILE A 56 -11.06 3.14 3.21
CA ILE A 56 -12.08 2.15 2.80
C ILE A 56 -12.34 1.13 3.91
N GLY A 57 -12.99 1.61 4.97
CA GLY A 57 -14.03 0.83 5.64
C GLY A 57 -15.40 1.06 4.97
N GLY A 58 -15.44 1.24 3.65
CA GLY A 58 -16.65 1.57 2.90
C GLY A 58 -17.03 0.43 1.96
N PRO A 59 -18.19 -0.23 2.14
CA PRO A 59 -18.58 -1.38 1.35
C PRO A 59 -18.79 -0.98 -0.11
N ASP A 60 -18.33 -1.87 -0.98
CA ASP A 60 -18.78 -2.09 -2.34
C ASP A 60 -20.25 -1.70 -2.54
N VAL A 61 -20.49 -0.58 -3.21
CA VAL A 61 -21.81 -0.33 -3.81
C VAL A 61 -21.88 -1.15 -5.09
N ASN A 62 -22.10 -2.45 -4.95
CA ASN A 62 -22.54 -3.27 -6.07
C ASN A 62 -23.98 -2.84 -6.38
N GLY A 63 -24.11 -1.94 -7.35
CA GLY A 63 -25.39 -1.56 -7.93
C GLY A 63 -25.98 -2.73 -8.71
N ASN A 64 -27.17 -3.17 -8.30
CA ASN A 64 -28.18 -3.80 -9.15
C ASN A 64 -29.56 -3.38 -8.64
#